data_AF-A0A1G1C900-F1
#
_entry.id   AF-A0A1G1C900-F1
#
_cell.length_a   1.000
_cell.length_b   1.000
_cell.length_c   1.000
_cell.angle_alpha   90.00
_cell.angle_beta   90.00
_cell.angle_gamma   90.00
#
_symmetry.space_group_name_H-M   'P 1'
#
loop_
_entity.id
_entity.type
_entity.pdbx_description
1 polymer ?
#
loop_
_entity_poly.entity_id
_entity_poly.type
_entity_poly.pdbx_seq_one_letter_code
_entity_poly.pdbx_strand_id
1 'polypeptide(L)'
;MTAPSSSSRADSTVTQDSFVGLFLRMFWMIAAYPLLFFLATGIYRKGPWAFSALDIAYVLVVALLLAARFVDIRSYRGLTSEGEPATMAHWRRFSLMTCIAGLLLWLAARGVALALRVG
;
A
#
# COMPACT_ATOMS: atom_id res chain seq x y z
N MET A 1 -30.07 -13.87 53.00
CA MET A 1 -29.83 -12.61 52.26
C MET A 1 -28.62 -12.83 51.37
N THR A 2 -28.86 -13.28 50.13
CA THR A 2 -27.83 -13.50 49.11
C THR A 2 -28.04 -12.44 48.02
N ALA A 3 -27.07 -11.55 47.86
CA ALA A 3 -27.09 -10.58 46.76
C ALA A 3 -26.70 -11.31 45.46
N PRO A 4 -27.41 -11.08 44.33
CA PRO A 4 -26.90 -11.47 43.03
C PRO A 4 -25.80 -10.49 42.61
N SER A 5 -24.55 -10.96 42.59
CA SER A 5 -23.43 -10.22 42.02
C SER A 5 -23.59 -10.10 40.52
N SER A 6 -23.96 -8.90 40.09
CA SER A 6 -24.07 -8.44 38.71
C SER A 6 -22.71 -8.36 38.01
N SER A 7 -22.09 -9.48 37.71
CA SER A 7 -20.80 -9.56 36.97
C SER A 7 -21.00 -9.89 35.49
N SER A 8 -21.83 -9.13 34.77
CA SER A 8 -22.13 -9.39 33.35
C SER A 8 -22.07 -8.14 32.45
N ARG A 9 -21.38 -7.06 32.86
CA ARG A 9 -21.42 -5.76 32.14
C ARG A 9 -20.06 -5.18 31.74
N ALA A 10 -18.99 -5.98 31.73
CA ALA A 10 -17.66 -5.47 31.39
C ALA A 10 -16.86 -6.46 30.53
N ASP A 11 -17.36 -6.84 29.35
CA ASP A 11 -16.47 -7.46 28.37
C ASP A 11 -16.92 -7.37 26.90
N SER A 12 -17.50 -6.23 26.50
CA SER A 12 -17.81 -5.96 25.09
C SER A 12 -17.22 -4.65 24.58
N THR A 13 -16.04 -4.29 25.11
CA THR A 13 -15.10 -3.48 24.33
C THR A 13 -14.25 -4.41 23.48
N VAL A 14 -14.93 -5.22 22.66
CA VAL A 14 -14.28 -5.82 21.49
C VAL A 14 -13.76 -4.61 20.72
N THR A 15 -12.45 -4.41 20.76
CA THR A 15 -11.72 -3.51 19.88
C THR A 15 -12.31 -3.75 18.50
N GLN A 16 -13.15 -2.82 18.05
CA GLN A 16 -13.83 -2.95 16.79
C GLN A 16 -12.75 -2.65 15.75
N ASP A 17 -11.92 -3.65 15.47
CA ASP A 17 -10.98 -3.68 14.36
C ASP A 17 -11.83 -3.40 13.13
N SER A 18 -11.82 -2.13 12.74
CA SER A 18 -12.75 -1.63 11.74
C SER A 18 -12.43 -2.40 10.47
N PHE A 19 -13.41 -3.06 9.87
CA PHE A 19 -13.23 -3.81 8.61
C PHE A 19 -12.46 -2.99 7.56
N VAL A 20 -12.61 -1.66 7.58
CA VAL A 20 -11.86 -0.70 6.77
C VAL A 20 -10.34 -0.74 7.02
N GLY A 21 -9.89 -0.81 8.28
CA GLY A 21 -8.47 -0.91 8.63
C GLY A 21 -7.86 -2.25 8.17
N LEU A 22 -8.58 -3.35 8.35
CA LEU A 22 -8.17 -4.65 7.82
C LEU A 22 -8.08 -4.64 6.29
N PHE A 23 -9.08 -4.05 5.62
CA PHE A 23 -9.09 -3.92 4.16
C PHE A 23 -7.93 -3.05 3.65
N LEU A 24 -7.68 -1.91 4.30
CA LEU A 24 -6.51 -1.06 4.01
C LEU A 24 -5.22 -1.87 4.12
N ARG A 25 -5.11 -2.69 5.16
CA ARG A 25 -3.95 -3.54 5.41
C ARG A 25 -3.73 -4.56 4.30
N MET A 26 -4.78 -5.26 3.90
CA MET A 26 -4.72 -6.20 2.77
C MET A 26 -4.41 -5.49 1.46
N PHE A 27 -4.99 -4.30 1.24
CA PHE A 27 -4.76 -3.52 0.04
C PHE A 27 -3.28 -3.16 -0.13
N TRP A 28 -2.65 -2.59 0.91
CA TRP A 28 -1.25 -2.16 0.80
C TRP A 28 -0.25 -3.32 0.82
N MET A 29 -0.55 -4.43 1.52
CA MET A 29 0.35 -5.59 1.58
C MET A 29 0.26 -6.49 0.34
N ILE A 30 -0.95 -6.75 -0.14
CA ILE A 30 -1.21 -7.80 -1.13
C ILE A 30 -1.66 -7.23 -2.47
N ALA A 31 -2.60 -6.28 -2.49
CA ALA A 31 -3.21 -5.86 -3.75
C ALA A 31 -2.32 -4.89 -4.55
N ALA A 32 -1.63 -3.98 -3.87
CA ALA A 32 -0.95 -2.87 -4.53
C ALA A 32 0.27 -3.31 -5.37
N TYR A 33 1.12 -4.22 -4.87
CA TYR A 33 2.34 -4.63 -5.59
C TYR A 33 2.08 -5.42 -6.88
N PRO A 34 1.20 -6.44 -6.90
CA PRO A 34 0.81 -7.11 -8.13
C PRO A 34 0.17 -6.16 -9.13
N LEU A 35 -0.69 -5.25 -8.65
CA LEU A 35 -1.32 -4.25 -9.52
C LEU A 35 -0.28 -3.33 -10.19
N LEU A 36 0.71 -2.85 -9.44
CA LEU A 36 1.83 -2.08 -10.00
C LEU A 36 2.62 -2.90 -11.03
N PHE A 37 2.84 -4.18 -10.79
CA PHE A 37 3.53 -5.08 -11.73
C PHE A 37 2.73 -5.29 -13.03
N PHE A 38 1.40 -5.50 -12.94
CA PHE A 38 0.52 -5.61 -14.10
C PHE A 38 0.46 -4.31 -14.91
N LEU A 39 0.44 -3.16 -14.24
CA LEU A 39 0.50 -1.86 -14.91
C LEU A 39 1.86 -1.65 -15.61
N ALA A 40 2.97 -1.98 -14.94
CA ALA A 40 4.31 -1.88 -15.52
C ALA A 40 4.46 -2.78 -16.76
N THR A 41 3.98 -4.02 -16.72
CA THR A 41 3.98 -4.92 -17.89
C THR A 41 3.08 -4.41 -19.02
N GLY A 42 1.94 -3.79 -18.70
CA GLY A 42 1.10 -3.11 -19.68
C GLY A 42 1.82 -1.93 -20.35
N ILE A 43 2.55 -1.12 -19.58
CA ILE A 43 3.38 -0.02 -20.08
C ILE A 43 4.47 -0.55 -21.02
N TYR A 44 5.19 -1.59 -20.60
CA TYR A 44 6.24 -2.23 -21.41
C TYR A 44 5.72 -2.68 -22.79
N ARG A 45 4.50 -3.24 -22.84
CA ARG A 45 3.87 -3.70 -24.10
C ARG A 45 3.46 -2.57 -25.06
N LYS A 46 3.17 -1.36 -24.57
CA LYS A 46 2.77 -0.23 -25.43
C LYS A 46 3.93 0.42 -26.19
N GLY A 47 5.17 0.17 -25.76
CA GLY A 47 6.37 0.70 -26.40
C GLY A 47 6.76 2.10 -25.92
N PRO A 48 7.97 2.57 -26.32
CA PRO A 48 8.69 3.62 -25.61
C PRO A 48 8.21 5.07 -25.83
N TRP A 49 7.37 5.34 -26.84
CA TRP A 49 7.26 6.70 -27.41
C TRP A 49 5.97 7.48 -27.09
N ALA A 50 5.03 6.93 -26.32
CA ALA A 50 3.81 7.66 -25.96
C ALA A 50 3.49 7.56 -24.47
N PHE A 51 3.30 8.73 -23.83
CA PHE A 51 2.72 8.79 -22.50
C PHE A 51 1.27 8.32 -22.55
N SER A 52 0.95 7.30 -21.75
CA SER A 52 -0.30 6.56 -21.86
C SER A 52 -1.13 6.68 -20.58
N ALA A 53 -2.42 6.37 -20.68
CA ALA A 53 -3.29 6.26 -19.52
C ALA A 53 -2.78 5.26 -18.46
N LEU A 54 -1.95 4.28 -18.85
CA LEU A 54 -1.35 3.31 -17.93
C LEU A 54 -0.28 3.96 -17.04
N ASP A 55 0.42 4.99 -17.53
CA ASP A 55 1.40 5.73 -16.73
C ASP A 55 0.71 6.56 -15.64
N ILE A 56 -0.40 7.20 -15.99
CA ILE A 56 -1.25 7.92 -15.03
C ILE A 56 -1.80 6.93 -13.99
N ALA A 57 -2.35 5.80 -14.45
CA ALA A 57 -2.85 4.76 -13.56
C ALA A 57 -1.76 4.22 -12.63
N TYR A 58 -0.53 4.01 -13.13
CA TYR A 58 0.60 3.56 -12.34
C TYR A 58 0.93 4.55 -11.21
N VAL A 59 1.09 5.83 -11.55
CA VAL A 59 1.37 6.88 -10.55
C VAL A 59 0.24 7.01 -9.54
N LEU A 60 -1.03 6.92 -9.99
CA LEU A 60 -2.18 6.94 -9.09
C LEU A 60 -2.20 5.76 -8.11
N VAL A 61 -1.86 4.56 -8.57
CA VAL A 61 -1.78 3.38 -7.68
C VAL A 61 -0.65 3.54 -6.66
N VAL A 62 0.51 4.09 -7.05
CA VAL A 62 1.58 4.43 -6.10
C VAL A 62 1.06 5.43 -5.07
N ALA A 63 0.41 6.53 -5.50
CA ALA A 63 -0.13 7.53 -4.59
C ALA A 63 -1.19 6.94 -3.62
N LEU A 64 -2.08 6.10 -4.13
CA LEU A 64 -3.09 5.39 -3.34
C LEU A 64 -2.47 4.43 -2.32
N LEU A 65 -1.42 3.70 -2.70
CA LEU A 65 -0.67 2.83 -1.79
C LEU A 65 -0.09 3.64 -0.61
N LEU A 66 0.56 4.77 -0.91
CA LEU A 66 1.17 5.63 0.11
C LEU A 66 0.11 6.26 1.02
N ALA A 67 -1.00 6.71 0.45
CA ALA A 67 -2.14 7.27 1.19
C ALA A 67 -2.82 6.20 2.07
N ALA A 68 -3.06 5.01 1.54
CA ALA A 68 -3.62 3.89 2.30
C ALA A 68 -2.74 3.56 3.51
N ARG A 69 -1.41 3.49 3.32
CA ARG A 69 -0.49 3.23 4.44
C ARG A 69 -0.43 4.40 5.42
N PHE A 70 -0.57 5.65 4.96
CA PHE A 70 -0.65 6.81 5.84
C PHE A 70 -1.90 6.76 6.74
N VAL A 71 -3.05 6.48 6.16
CA VAL A 71 -4.34 6.37 6.87
C VAL A 71 -4.32 5.17 7.82
N ASP A 72 -3.77 4.03 7.41
CA ASP A 72 -3.59 2.85 8.26
C ASP A 72 -2.81 3.19 9.53
N ILE A 73 -1.67 3.89 9.39
CA ILE A 73 -0.84 4.29 10.53
C ILE A 73 -1.53 5.36 11.39
N ARG A 74 -2.16 6.37 10.79
CA ARG A 74 -2.73 7.51 11.51
C ARG A 74 -4.06 7.20 12.20
N SER A 75 -4.93 6.45 11.54
CA SER A 75 -6.32 6.26 11.95
C SER A 75 -6.58 4.87 12.55
N TYR A 76 -5.82 3.86 12.14
CA TYR A 76 -6.06 2.47 12.53
C TYR A 76 -4.94 1.87 13.39
N ARG A 77 -4.02 2.70 13.90
CA ARG A 77 -2.85 2.27 14.69
C ARG A 77 -2.09 1.13 13.99
N GLY A 78 -1.93 1.26 12.67
CA GLY A 78 -1.29 0.25 11.83
C GLY A 78 0.01 -0.25 12.46
N LEU A 79 0.25 -1.56 12.37
CA LEU A 79 1.49 -2.17 12.86
C LEU A 79 2.49 -2.29 11.70
N THR A 80 3.76 -2.46 12.04
CA THR A 80 4.79 -2.93 11.12
C THR A 80 4.50 -4.38 10.73
N SER A 81 5.28 -4.91 9.79
CA SER A 81 5.25 -6.34 9.44
C SER A 81 5.66 -7.25 10.60
N GLU A 82 6.36 -6.70 11.59
CA GLU A 82 6.83 -7.42 12.79
C GLU A 82 5.82 -7.35 13.95
N GLY A 83 4.68 -6.69 13.75
CA GLY A 83 3.63 -6.56 14.78
C GLY A 83 3.81 -5.36 15.71
N GLU A 84 4.87 -4.57 15.56
CA GLU A 84 5.12 -3.37 16.37
C GLU A 84 4.28 -2.16 15.91
N PRO A 85 3.88 -1.23 16.79
CA PRO A 85 3.18 -0.01 16.39
C PRO A 85 3.98 0.80 15.36
N ALA A 86 3.41 0.99 14.16
CA ALA A 86 4.09 1.76 13.13
C ALA A 86 4.02 3.26 13.44
N THR A 87 5.12 3.95 13.22
CA THR A 87 5.22 5.41 13.41
C THR A 87 5.29 6.14 12.08
N MET A 88 5.10 7.46 12.08
CA MET A 88 5.26 8.28 10.87
C MET A 88 6.69 8.26 10.30
N ALA A 89 7.71 7.94 11.11
CA ALA A 89 9.06 7.70 10.60
C ALA A 89 9.12 6.45 9.71
N HIS A 90 8.42 5.38 10.10
CA HIS A 90 8.28 4.18 9.28
C HIS A 90 7.54 4.48 7.97
N TRP A 91 6.48 5.29 8.04
CA TRP A 91 5.78 5.73 6.83
C TRP A 91 6.68 6.50 5.88
N ARG A 92 7.51 7.44 6.36
CA ARG A 92 8.43 8.20 5.50
C ARG A 92 9.45 7.30 4.81
N ARG A 93 10.07 6.39 5.57
CA ARG A 93 11.05 5.43 5.02
C ARG A 93 10.41 4.50 4.01
N PHE A 94 9.24 3.95 4.34
CA PHE A 94 8.44 3.13 3.42
C PHE A 94 8.12 3.91 2.15
N SER A 95 7.59 5.12 2.28
CA SER A 95 7.20 5.96 1.14
C SER A 95 8.38 6.28 0.23
N LEU A 96 9.53 6.63 0.79
CA LEU A 96 10.74 6.87 0.02
C LEU A 96 11.17 5.62 -0.74
N MET A 97 11.23 4.46 -0.07
CA MET A 97 11.61 3.21 -0.71
C MET A 97 10.62 2.79 -1.80
N THR A 98 9.31 2.91 -1.56
CA THR A 98 8.26 2.62 -2.53
C THR A 98 8.33 3.56 -3.74
N CYS A 99 8.56 4.86 -3.53
CA CYS A 99 8.73 5.80 -4.63
C CYS A 99 9.97 5.50 -5.47
N ILE A 100 11.11 5.21 -4.84
CA ILE A 100 12.35 4.84 -5.55
C ILE A 100 12.14 3.54 -6.34
N ALA A 101 11.64 2.48 -5.69
CA ALA A 101 11.40 1.19 -6.34
C ALA A 101 10.36 1.31 -7.48
N GLY A 102 9.28 2.06 -7.25
CA GLY A 102 8.25 2.30 -8.27
C GLY A 102 8.79 3.10 -9.45
N LEU A 103 9.59 4.14 -9.20
CA LEU A 103 10.24 4.91 -10.26
C LEU A 103 11.20 4.04 -11.07
N LEU A 104 12.03 3.22 -10.41
CA LEU A 104 12.93 2.28 -11.09
C LEU A 104 12.17 1.25 -11.92
N LEU A 105 11.06 0.71 -11.41
CA LEU A 105 10.22 -0.23 -12.16
C LEU A 105 9.56 0.43 -13.37
N TRP A 106 9.04 1.64 -13.22
CA TRP A 106 8.46 2.42 -14.30
C TRP A 106 9.50 2.77 -15.37
N LEU A 107 10.69 3.22 -14.94
CA LEU A 107 11.82 3.49 -15.83
C LEU A 107 12.33 2.21 -16.50
N ALA A 108 12.33 1.05 -15.84
CA ALA A 108 12.68 -0.22 -16.48
C ALA A 108 11.65 -0.58 -17.56
N ALA A 109 10.36 -0.49 -17.24
CA ALA A 109 9.27 -0.74 -18.18
C ALA A 109 9.33 0.17 -19.41
N ARG A 110 9.76 1.44 -19.25
CA ARG A 110 9.92 2.39 -20.36
C ARG A 110 11.29 2.37 -21.04
N GLY A 111 12.35 2.23 -20.27
CA GLY A 111 13.73 2.50 -20.63
C GLY A 111 14.51 1.27 -21.11
N VAL A 112 14.10 0.05 -20.72
CA VAL A 112 14.62 -1.18 -21.35
C VAL A 112 14.30 -1.18 -22.86
N ALA A 113 13.22 -0.53 -23.28
CA ALA A 113 12.89 -0.33 -24.69
C ALA A 113 13.80 0.69 -25.41
N LEU A 114 14.54 1.54 -24.67
CA LEU A 114 15.48 2.52 -25.25
C LEU A 114 16.90 1.95 -25.32
N ALA A 115 17.36 1.25 -24.28
CA ALA A 115 18.72 0.67 -24.22
C ALA A 115 18.90 -0.57 -25.12
N LEU A 116 17.85 -1.35 -25.37
CA LEU A 116 17.89 -2.53 -26.26
C LEU A 116 17.67 -2.22 -27.75
N ARG A 117 17.41 -0.96 -28.13
CA ARG A 117 17.22 -0.52 -29.53
C ARG A 117 18.42 0.23 -30.13
N VAL A 118 19.44 0.52 -29.32
CA VAL A 118 20.62 1.32 -29.71
C VAL A 118 21.91 0.49 -29.76
N GLY A 119 21.86 -0.79 -29.37
CA GLY A 119 22.92 -1.78 -29.61
C GLY A 119 22.48 -2.82 -30.62
#